data_AF-A0A4R4VPD8-F1
#
_entry.id   AF-A0A4R4VPD8-F1
#
_cell.length_a   1.000
_cell.length_b   1.000
_cell.length_c   1.000
_cell.angle_alpha   90.00
_cell.angle_beta   90.00
_cell.angle_gamma   90.00
#
_symmetry.space_group_name_H-M   'P 1'
#
loop_
_entity.id
_entity.type
_entity.pdbx_description
1 polymer ?
#
loop_
_entity_poly.entity_id
_entity_poly.type
_entity_poly.pdbx_seq_one_letter_code
_entity_poly.pdbx_strand_id
1 'polypeptide(L)' 'MTQRSQRAPGVASSSSAGPSSTSRGDLLKPDVLAPGVDIVAAVPPLSNPANSSYGLKSGTSMASPHLAGIAALLLQKNPA' A
#
# COMPACT_ATOMS: atom_id res chain seq x y z
N MET A 1 -11.38 -6.34 18.64
CA MET A 1 -10.99 -6.66 17.26
C MET A 1 -10.04 -7.84 17.29
N THR A 2 -10.55 -9.03 16.98
CA THR A 2 -9.77 -10.27 16.96
C THR A 2 -8.88 -10.25 15.72
N GLN A 3 -7.56 -10.10 15.91
CA GLN A 3 -6.57 -10.32 14.85
C GLN A 3 -6.70 -11.79 14.42
N ARG A 4 -7.45 -12.07 13.36
CA ARG A 4 -7.39 -13.38 12.69
C ARG A 4 -5.95 -13.53 12.20
N SER A 5 -5.25 -14.57 12.65
CA SER A 5 -4.01 -15.02 12.03
C SER A 5 -4.31 -15.34 10.55
N GLN A 6 -4.17 -14.33 9.68
CA GLN A 6 -4.33 -14.48 8.24
C GLN A 6 -2.97 -14.88 7.67
N ARG A 7 -2.94 -15.99 6.93
CA ARG A 7 -1.80 -16.33 6.07
C ARG A 7 -1.58 -15.18 5.09
N ALA A 8 -0.34 -14.71 5.01
CA ALA A 8 0.03 -13.70 4.03
C ALA A 8 0.04 -14.29 2.60
N PRO A 9 -0.34 -13.51 1.57
CA PRO A 9 -0.91 -12.16 1.67
C PRO A 9 -2.43 -12.17 1.94
N GLY A 10 -2.89 -11.23 2.77
CA GLY A 10 -4.31 -10.95 3.03
C GLY A 10 -4.61 -9.46 2.86
N VAL A 11 -5.87 -9.11 2.61
CA VAL A 11 -6.31 -7.71 2.52
C VAL A 11 -6.47 -7.15 3.93
N ALA A 12 -5.78 -6.04 4.22
CA ALA A 12 -5.90 -5.35 5.50
C ALA A 12 -7.34 -4.83 5.73
N SER A 13 -7.85 -4.94 6.96
CA SER A 13 -9.21 -4.50 7.29
C SER A 13 -9.45 -3.00 7.12
N SER A 14 -8.38 -2.19 7.13
CA SER A 14 -8.43 -0.74 6.90
C SER A 14 -8.33 -0.35 5.42
N SER A 15 -8.10 -1.32 4.52
CA SER A 15 -8.09 -1.06 3.08
C SER A 15 -9.52 -0.78 2.61
N SER A 16 -9.73 0.35 1.93
CA SER A 16 -11.02 0.66 1.31
C SER A 16 -11.42 -0.42 0.31
N ALA A 17 -12.70 -0.81 0.35
CA ALA A 17 -13.29 -1.77 -0.57
C ALA A 17 -14.17 -1.05 -1.60
N GLY A 18 -14.26 -1.62 -2.82
CA GLY A 18 -15.25 -1.19 -3.79
C GLY A 18 -16.65 -1.74 -3.49
N PRO A 19 -17.64 -1.47 -4.37
CA PRO A 19 -17.52 -0.76 -5.64
C PRO A 19 -17.25 0.74 -5.46
N SER A 20 -16.62 1.37 -6.45
CA SER A 20 -16.40 2.83 -6.41
C SER A 20 -17.71 3.59 -6.60
N SER A 21 -18.02 4.51 -5.69
CA SER A 21 -19.17 5.41 -5.82
C SER A 21 -19.01 6.42 -6.95
N THR A 22 -17.76 6.78 -7.30
CA THR A 22 -17.45 7.74 -8.36
C THR A 22 -17.91 7.25 -9.74
N SER A 23 -17.91 5.94 -9.98
CA SER A 23 -18.32 5.32 -11.24
C SER A 23 -19.73 4.71 -11.17
N ARG A 24 -20.52 5.04 -10.14
CA ARG A 24 -21.81 4.39 -9.85
C ARG A 24 -21.72 2.85 -9.73
N GLY A 25 -20.52 2.33 -9.43
CA GLY A 25 -20.25 0.90 -9.37
C GLY A 25 -19.90 0.24 -10.70
N ASP A 26 -19.93 0.95 -11.83
CA ASP A 26 -19.65 0.38 -13.16
C ASP A 26 -18.15 0.08 -13.38
N LEU A 27 -17.28 0.72 -12.61
CA LEU A 27 -15.84 0.45 -12.62
C LEU A 27 -15.42 -0.25 -11.34
N LEU A 28 -14.89 -1.47 -11.48
CA LEU A 28 -14.36 -2.26 -10.38
C LEU A 28 -13.13 -1.58 -9.77
N LYS A 29 -13.12 -1.45 -8.45
CA LYS A 29 -11.99 -0.96 -7.65
C LYS A 29 -11.87 -1.78 -6.37
N PRO A 30 -10.67 -1.90 -5.76
CA PRO A 30 -9.37 -1.44 -6.28
C PRO A 30 -8.86 -2.30 -7.45
N ASP A 31 -7.88 -1.81 -8.22
CA ASP A 31 -7.40 -2.49 -9.43
C ASP A 31 -6.37 -3.59 -9.14
N VAL A 32 -5.50 -3.38 -8.14
CA VAL A 32 -4.35 -4.24 -7.85
C VAL A 32 -3.98 -4.16 -6.38
N LEU A 33 -3.40 -5.24 -5.85
CA LEU A 33 -2.95 -5.34 -4.46
C LEU A 33 -1.42 -5.26 -4.37
N ALA A 34 -0.92 -4.68 -3.29
CA ALA A 34 0.51 -4.63 -2.97
C ALA A 34 0.77 -4.59 -1.45
N PRO A 35 2.00 -4.89 -0.99
CA PRO A 35 2.35 -4.84 0.43
C PRO A 35 2.19 -3.43 1.01
N GLY A 36 1.37 -3.30 2.05
CA GLY A 36 1.11 -2.03 2.73
C GLY A 36 0.97 -2.15 4.24
N VAL A 37 1.20 -3.31 4.84
CA VAL A 37 1.16 -3.53 6.29
C VAL A 37 2.58 -3.79 6.79
N ASP A 38 2.96 -3.10 7.86
CA ASP A 38 4.25 -3.19 8.54
C ASP A 38 5.44 -3.01 7.59
N ILE A 39 5.35 -1.97 6.75
CA ILE A 39 6.40 -1.61 5.80
C ILE A 39 7.43 -0.72 6.47
N VAL A 40 8.70 -1.12 6.42
CA VAL A 40 9.84 -0.31 6.86
C VAL A 40 10.22 0.67 5.75
N ALA A 41 10.24 1.96 6.05
CA ALA A 41 10.69 2.99 5.13
C ALA A 41 11.37 4.15 5.85
N ALA A 42 12.09 4.98 5.09
CA ALA A 42 12.71 6.18 5.63
C ALA A 42 11.66 7.16 6.16
N VAL A 43 11.93 7.75 7.32
CA VAL A 43 11.11 8.77 7.96
C VAL A 43 12.01 9.89 8.50
N PRO A 44 11.52 11.14 8.58
CA PRO A 44 12.30 12.19 9.22
C PRO A 44 12.59 11.82 10.69
N PRO A 45 13.84 11.88 11.17
CA PRO A 45 14.18 11.48 12.53
C PRO A 45 13.38 12.24 13.59
N LEU A 46 13.12 13.53 13.35
CA LEU A 46 12.32 14.40 14.22
C LEU A 46 10.85 13.98 14.33
N SER A 47 10.35 13.22 13.36
CA SER A 47 8.97 12.75 13.30
C SER A 47 8.80 11.33 13.85
N ASN A 48 9.88 10.73 14.35
CA ASN A 48 9.90 9.35 14.83
C ASN A 48 10.26 9.31 16.32
N PRO A 49 9.42 8.75 17.20
CA PRO A 49 9.70 8.65 18.63
C PRO A 49 11.02 7.94 18.97
N ALA A 50 11.49 7.06 18.08
CA ALA A 50 12.74 6.34 18.23
C ALA A 50 13.99 7.14 17.77
N ASN A 51 13.82 8.40 17.31
CA ASN A 51 14.87 9.19 16.63
C ASN A 51 15.60 8.42 15.52
N SER A 52 14.91 7.44 14.90
CA SER A 52 15.45 6.59 13.84
C SER A 52 15.09 7.17 12.48
N SER A 53 16.02 7.09 11.54
CA SER A 53 15.81 7.44 10.13
C SER A 53 14.85 6.50 9.40
N TYR A 54 14.45 5.40 10.05
CA TYR A 54 13.49 4.42 9.53
C TYR A 54 12.37 4.16 10.52
N GLY A 55 11.17 3.94 9.99
CA GLY A 55 9.98 3.62 10.77
C GLY A 55 9.12 2.56 10.09
N LEU A 56 8.36 1.82 10.90
CA LEU A 56 7.33 0.89 10.45
C LEU A 56 6.00 1.64 10.30
N LYS A 57 5.37 1.55 9.13
CA LYS A 57 4.06 2.14 8.85
C LYS A 57 3.16 1.19 8.07
N SER A 58 1.85 1.35 8.27
CA SER A 58 0.81 0.55 7.63
C SER A 58 -0.23 1.47 6.97
N GLY A 59 -0.63 1.16 5.74
CA GLY A 59 -1.65 1.87 4.98
C GLY A 59 -1.53 1.67 3.46
N THR A 60 -2.58 2.04 2.73
CA THR A 60 -2.55 2.06 1.25
C THR A 60 -1.52 3.05 0.71
N SER A 61 -1.17 4.09 1.47
CA SER A 61 -0.06 5.01 1.18
C SER A 61 1.31 4.31 1.13
N MET A 62 1.47 3.13 1.76
CA MET A 62 2.68 2.32 1.68
C MET A 62 2.61 1.27 0.55
N ALA A 63 1.39 0.83 0.18
CA ALA A 63 1.18 -0.05 -0.98
C ALA A 63 1.36 0.69 -2.31
N SER A 64 0.89 1.94 -2.41
CA SER A 64 0.99 2.78 -3.62
C SER A 64 2.42 2.93 -4.18
N PRO A 65 3.47 3.26 -3.40
CA PRO A 65 4.82 3.41 -3.93
C PRO A 65 5.43 2.10 -4.45
N HIS A 66 5.04 0.93 -3.91
CA HIS A 66 5.47 -0.35 -4.46
C HIS A 66 4.99 -0.54 -5.91
N LEU A 67 3.71 -0.26 -6.17
CA LEU A 67 3.13 -0.35 -7.51
C LEU A 67 3.67 0.72 -8.45
N ALA A 68 3.88 1.95 -7.95
CA ALA A 68 4.49 3.01 -8.74
C ALA A 68 5.91 2.63 -9.19
N GLY A 69 6.71 2.02 -8.30
CA GLY A 69 8.04 1.50 -8.65
C GLY A 69 8.00 0.39 -9.69
N ILE A 70 7.08 -0.59 -9.54
CA ILE A 70 6.90 -1.66 -10.53
C ILE A 70 6.48 -1.07 -11.88
N ALA A 71 5.53 -0.14 -11.91
CA ALA A 71 5.10 0.54 -13.13
C ALA A 71 6.26 1.30 -13.79
N ALA A 72 7.09 1.98 -13.01
CA ALA A 72 8.28 2.66 -13.53
C ALA A 72 9.27 1.68 -14.18
N LEU A 73 9.50 0.50 -13.57
CA LEU A 73 10.35 -0.54 -14.16
C LEU A 73 9.74 -1.13 -15.45
N LEU A 74 8.42 -1.29 -15.50
CA LEU A 74 7.72 -1.73 -16.71
C LEU A 74 7.86 -0.69 -17.84
N LEU A 75 7.70 0.59 -17.54
CA LEU A 75 7.93 1.70 -18.47
C LEU A 75 9.40 1.78 -18.91
N GLN A 76 10.35 1.56 -18.00
CA GLN A 76 11.76 1.49 -18.36
C GLN A 76 12.06 0.33 -19.31
N LYS A 77 11.42 -0.84 -19.12
CA LYS A 77 11.56 -2.01 -19.99
C LYS A 77 10.91 -1.79 -21.35
N ASN A 78 9.77 -1.10 -21.41
CA ASN A 78 9.06 -0.78 -22.64
C ASN A 78 8.72 0.73 -22.70
N PRO A 79 9.68 1.58 -23.11
CA PRO A 79 9.55 3.04 -23.05
C PRO A 79 8.75 3.67 -24.21
N ALA A 80 8.29 2.86 -25.18
CA ALA A 80 7.59 3.29 -26.40
C ALA A 80 6.09 2.98 -26.35
#